data_AF-A0AA40J9U1-F1
#
_entry.id   AF-A0AA40J9U1-F1
#
_cell.length_a   1.000
_cell.length_b   1.000
_cell.length_c   1.000
_cell.angle_alpha   90.00
_cell.angle_beta   90.00
_cell.angle_gamma   90.00
#
_symmetry.space_group_name_H-M   'P 1'
#
loop_
_entity.id
_entity.type
_entity.pdbx_description
1 polymer ?
#
loop_
_entity_poly.entity_id
_entity_poly.type
_entity_poly.pdbx_seq_one_letter_code
_entity_poly.pdbx_strand_id
1 'polypeptide(L)'
;MSTLYESTLRSLPLLGRGKVRDNYALGNDKLLIVTTDRLSAFDVIMGEPIPNKGRVLNQMANFWFDRLAHIVPNHLTGVAPETVVAADEVEQVKGRAVVVKRLEPILVEAVVRGYLAGSGWKDYQATGKVCGVELPAGLSNAQKLPEPIFTPAAKAEMGHHDENISFEETERRIGTELAATIRDISIRLYKEAADYAATRGIIIADTKFEFGLDEHGELFLMDEALTADSSRFWPADEYRVGTNPPSFDKQFVRDWLEAQNWNKEPPAPKLPDDVVAKTSAKYQEALERITGKTLD
;
A
#
# COMPACT_ATOMS: atom_id res chain seq x y z
N MET A 1 -14.28 4.07 20.02
CA MET A 1 -14.58 3.16 18.89
C MET A 1 -13.75 1.91 19.04
N SER A 2 -14.31 0.74 18.75
CA SER A 2 -13.61 -0.55 18.91
C SER A 2 -12.64 -0.83 17.77
N THR A 3 -11.52 -1.47 18.10
CA THR A 3 -10.63 -2.11 17.13
C THR A 3 -11.39 -3.15 16.32
N LEU A 4 -11.21 -3.19 15.00
CA LEU A 4 -11.92 -4.09 14.08
C LEU A 4 -10.95 -5.03 13.40
N TYR A 5 -10.90 -6.28 13.84
CA TYR A 5 -10.10 -7.31 13.19
C TYR A 5 -10.73 -7.78 11.87
N GLU A 6 -12.03 -8.05 11.88
CA GLU A 6 -12.82 -8.40 10.69
C GLU A 6 -14.18 -7.73 10.76
N SER A 7 -14.73 -7.40 9.60
CA SER A 7 -16.10 -6.93 9.46
C SER A 7 -17.06 -8.10 9.20
N THR A 8 -18.29 -7.93 9.68
CA THR A 8 -19.40 -8.89 9.64
C THR A 8 -20.69 -8.20 9.21
N LEU A 9 -20.66 -7.55 8.04
CA LEU A 9 -21.85 -6.91 7.45
C LEU A 9 -22.81 -7.99 6.91
N ARG A 10 -24.04 -7.99 7.40
CA ARG A 10 -25.15 -8.84 6.91
C ARG A 10 -25.95 -8.14 5.82
N SER A 11 -25.88 -6.80 5.77
CA SER A 11 -26.55 -6.00 4.75
C SER A 11 -25.98 -6.16 3.34
N LEU A 12 -24.73 -6.63 3.22
CA LEU A 12 -24.03 -6.76 1.94
C LEU A 12 -23.37 -8.15 1.76
N PRO A 13 -23.34 -8.73 0.55
CA PRO A 13 -22.64 -9.98 0.29
C PRO A 13 -21.12 -9.81 0.42
N LEU A 14 -20.47 -10.64 1.25
CA LEU A 14 -19.01 -10.71 1.34
C LEU A 14 -18.46 -11.38 0.07
N LEU A 15 -17.51 -10.72 -0.60
CA LEU A 15 -16.82 -11.26 -1.76
C LEU A 15 -15.52 -11.97 -1.37
N GLY A 16 -14.81 -11.43 -0.38
CA GLY A 16 -13.56 -12.00 0.09
C GLY A 16 -12.84 -11.11 1.09
N ARG A 17 -11.89 -11.70 1.79
CA ARG A 17 -11.00 -11.01 2.71
C ARG A 17 -9.57 -11.12 2.23
N GLY A 18 -8.93 -9.97 2.03
CA GLY A 18 -7.49 -9.88 1.85
C GLY A 18 -6.77 -9.82 3.21
N LYS A 19 -5.46 -9.60 3.17
CA LYS A 19 -4.62 -9.47 4.37
C LYS A 19 -5.15 -8.40 5.34
N VAL A 20 -5.60 -7.26 4.79
CA VAL A 20 -5.97 -6.06 5.58
C VAL A 20 -7.33 -5.45 5.23
N ARG A 21 -8.01 -5.96 4.21
CA ARG A 21 -9.27 -5.40 3.70
C ARG A 21 -10.33 -6.49 3.54
N ASP A 22 -11.56 -6.16 3.87
CA ASP A 22 -12.74 -6.98 3.63
C ASP A 22 -13.56 -6.34 2.50
N ASN A 23 -13.89 -7.11 1.46
CA ASN A 23 -14.54 -6.60 0.26
C ASN A 23 -15.98 -7.12 0.17
N TYR A 24 -16.93 -6.21 0.03
CA TYR A 24 -18.35 -6.52 -0.10
C TYR A 24 -18.90 -6.05 -1.45
N ALA A 25 -19.82 -6.83 -2.02
CA ALA A 25 -20.53 -6.42 -3.22
C ALA A 25 -21.55 -5.33 -2.88
N LEU A 26 -21.61 -4.30 -3.72
CA LEU A 26 -22.68 -3.30 -3.67
C LEU A 26 -23.31 -3.23 -5.07
N GLY A 27 -24.38 -3.99 -5.27
CA GLY A 27 -24.94 -4.22 -6.60
C GLY A 27 -23.94 -4.90 -7.54
N ASN A 28 -24.05 -4.60 -8.83
CA ASN A 28 -23.24 -5.24 -9.87
C ASN A 28 -21.99 -4.43 -10.27
N ASP A 29 -21.97 -3.13 -9.99
CA ASP A 29 -21.00 -2.17 -10.52
C ASP A 29 -20.14 -1.49 -9.44
N LYS A 30 -20.38 -1.77 -8.15
CA LYS A 30 -19.65 -1.17 -7.04
C LYS A 30 -19.22 -2.21 -6.01
N LEU A 31 -18.24 -1.80 -5.21
CA LEU A 31 -17.76 -2.51 -4.04
C LEU A 31 -17.77 -1.59 -2.83
N LEU A 32 -18.05 -2.15 -1.66
CA LEU A 32 -17.67 -1.53 -0.39
C LEU A 32 -16.39 -2.22 0.09
N ILE A 33 -15.32 -1.44 0.25
CA ILE A 33 -14.04 -1.92 0.78
C ILE A 33 -13.91 -1.43 2.21
N VAL A 34 -13.77 -2.34 3.17
CA VAL A 34 -13.54 -2.03 4.59
C VAL A 34 -12.08 -2.31 4.92
N THR A 35 -11.33 -1.27 5.28
CA THR A 35 -9.94 -1.39 5.74
C THR A 35 -9.95 -1.73 7.23
N THR A 36 -9.47 -2.92 7.57
CA THR A 36 -9.49 -3.44 8.94
C THR A 36 -8.21 -3.06 9.69
N ASP A 37 -8.21 -3.35 10.99
CA ASP A 37 -7.06 -3.15 11.86
C ASP A 37 -6.08 -4.33 11.80
N ARG A 38 -6.27 -5.29 10.88
CA ARG A 38 -5.31 -6.39 10.68
C ARG A 38 -3.97 -5.87 10.18
N LEU A 39 -2.94 -6.60 10.58
CA LEU A 39 -1.57 -6.40 10.14
C LEU A 39 -1.04 -7.70 9.57
N SER A 40 -0.28 -7.61 8.48
CA SER A 40 0.51 -8.73 7.98
C SER A 40 2.00 -8.38 7.97
N ALA A 41 2.84 -9.36 8.32
CA ALA A 41 4.28 -9.29 8.24
C ALA A 41 4.81 -10.64 7.73
N PHE A 42 5.78 -10.62 6.82
CA PHE A 42 6.31 -11.82 6.14
C PHE A 42 5.18 -12.69 5.55
N ASP A 43 4.19 -12.04 4.92
CA ASP A 43 3.01 -12.67 4.32
C ASP A 43 2.07 -13.45 5.27
N VAL A 44 2.32 -13.42 6.57
CA VAL A 44 1.44 -13.96 7.61
C VAL A 44 0.63 -12.84 8.25
N ILE A 45 -0.67 -13.05 8.44
CA ILE A 45 -1.55 -12.13 9.18
C ILE A 45 -1.34 -12.35 10.69
N MET A 46 -1.12 -11.26 11.41
CA MET A 46 -0.91 -11.26 12.86
C MET A 46 -2.23 -11.55 13.59
N GLY A 47 -2.16 -12.24 14.73
CA GLY A 47 -3.36 -12.54 15.55
C GLY A 47 -3.92 -11.29 16.24
N GLU A 48 -3.07 -10.31 16.55
CA GLU A 48 -3.46 -9.06 17.18
C GLU A 48 -3.71 -7.96 16.14
N PRO A 49 -4.84 -7.22 16.23
CA PRO A 49 -5.04 -6.03 15.43
C PRO A 49 -4.18 -4.85 15.93
N ILE A 50 -3.87 -3.93 15.03
CA ILE A 50 -3.26 -2.64 15.36
C ILE A 50 -4.37 -1.59 15.47
N PRO A 51 -4.72 -1.11 16.68
CA PRO A 51 -5.81 -0.16 16.86
C PRO A 51 -5.70 1.04 15.92
N ASN A 52 -6.84 1.45 15.35
CA ASN A 52 -6.99 2.57 14.42
C ASN A 52 -6.27 2.46 13.07
N LYS A 53 -5.47 1.42 12.82
CA LYS A 53 -4.73 1.26 11.56
C LYS A 53 -5.63 1.40 10.34
N GLY A 54 -6.79 0.73 10.33
CA GLY A 54 -7.70 0.76 9.19
C GLY A 54 -8.21 2.16 8.87
N ARG A 55 -8.51 2.96 9.90
CA ARG A 55 -8.94 4.35 9.75
C ARG A 55 -7.81 5.24 9.23
N VAL A 56 -6.61 5.09 9.79
CA VAL A 56 -5.41 5.83 9.36
C VAL A 56 -5.14 5.60 7.87
N LEU A 57 -5.06 4.32 7.45
CA LEU A 57 -4.75 3.97 6.07
C LEU A 57 -5.84 4.48 5.11
N ASN A 58 -7.11 4.33 5.48
CA ASN A 58 -8.23 4.79 4.67
C ASN A 58 -8.21 6.33 4.48
N GLN A 59 -7.98 7.09 5.56
CA GLN A 59 -7.90 8.54 5.50
C GLN A 59 -6.68 9.02 4.71
N MET A 60 -5.55 8.33 4.85
CA MET A 60 -4.33 8.63 4.09
C MET A 60 -4.52 8.36 2.60
N ALA A 61 -5.10 7.22 2.22
CA ALA A 61 -5.42 6.91 0.82
C ALA A 61 -6.37 7.96 0.22
N ASN A 62 -7.44 8.33 0.94
CA ASN A 62 -8.37 9.37 0.49
C ASN A 62 -7.71 10.73 0.29
N PHE A 63 -6.77 11.11 1.16
CA PHE A 63 -5.99 12.33 0.99
C PHE A 63 -5.18 12.31 -0.33
N TRP A 64 -4.53 11.18 -0.64
CA TRP A 64 -3.75 11.06 -1.87
C TRP A 64 -4.61 10.98 -3.12
N PHE A 65 -5.74 10.27 -3.05
CA PHE A 65 -6.70 10.23 -4.15
C PHE A 65 -7.21 11.62 -4.52
N ASP A 66 -7.55 12.46 -3.54
CA ASP A 66 -7.97 13.84 -3.77
C ASP A 66 -6.82 14.68 -4.34
N ARG A 67 -5.64 14.65 -3.71
CA ARG A 67 -4.48 15.45 -4.11
C ARG A 67 -4.00 15.14 -5.53
N LEU A 68 -4.07 13.88 -5.95
CA LEU A 68 -3.51 13.38 -7.21
C LEU A 68 -4.57 13.13 -8.28
N ALA A 69 -5.84 13.45 -8.02
CA ALA A 69 -6.97 13.24 -8.95
C ALA A 69 -6.76 13.91 -10.33
N HIS A 70 -5.92 14.93 -10.41
CA HIS A 70 -5.62 15.66 -11.63
C HIS A 70 -4.63 14.92 -12.57
N ILE A 71 -4.03 13.80 -12.13
CA ILE A 71 -3.11 12.98 -12.91
C ILE A 71 -3.85 11.83 -13.59
N VAL A 72 -4.68 11.12 -12.83
CA VAL A 72 -5.45 9.95 -13.27
C VAL A 72 -6.71 9.87 -12.40
N PRO A 73 -7.89 9.52 -12.97
CA PRO A 73 -9.07 9.29 -12.15
C PRO A 73 -8.84 8.09 -11.21
N ASN A 74 -9.58 8.05 -10.10
CA ASN A 74 -9.51 6.95 -9.14
C ASN A 74 -10.87 6.27 -8.96
N HIS A 75 -10.87 5.11 -8.33
CA HIS A 75 -12.06 4.27 -8.20
C HIS A 75 -13.12 4.80 -7.21
N LEU A 76 -12.89 5.89 -6.46
CA LEU A 76 -13.83 6.37 -5.45
C LEU A 76 -15.11 6.91 -6.10
N THR A 77 -16.27 6.59 -5.52
CA THR A 77 -17.57 7.03 -6.04
C THR A 77 -18.14 8.27 -5.34
N GLY A 78 -17.57 8.64 -4.18
CA GLY A 78 -18.11 9.69 -3.31
C GLY A 78 -19.34 9.27 -2.48
N VAL A 79 -19.87 8.06 -2.68
CA VAL A 79 -20.97 7.53 -1.84
C VAL A 79 -20.46 7.26 -0.43
N ALA A 80 -21.16 7.78 0.57
CA ALA A 80 -20.81 7.60 1.97
C ALA A 80 -21.05 6.14 2.41
N PRO A 81 -20.02 5.42 2.91
CA PRO A 81 -20.12 4.02 3.34
C PRO A 81 -21.25 3.74 4.34
N GLU A 82 -21.54 4.69 5.22
CA GLU A 82 -22.56 4.60 6.26
C GLU A 82 -23.98 4.53 5.67
N THR A 83 -24.17 4.98 4.42
CA THR A 83 -25.48 5.00 3.75
C THR A 83 -25.82 3.69 3.03
N VAL A 84 -24.85 2.78 2.91
CA VAL A 84 -25.00 1.53 2.15
C VAL A 84 -24.98 0.27 3.03
N VAL A 85 -24.96 0.45 4.35
CA VAL A 85 -25.01 -0.62 5.35
C VAL A 85 -26.22 -0.47 6.28
N ALA A 86 -26.57 -1.52 7.01
CA ALA A 86 -27.60 -1.43 8.05
C ALA A 86 -27.17 -0.50 9.19
N ALA A 87 -28.14 0.13 9.86
CA ALA A 87 -27.88 1.12 10.90
C ALA A 87 -27.03 0.58 12.08
N ASP A 88 -27.19 -0.70 12.41
CA ASP A 88 -26.42 -1.40 13.45
C ASP A 88 -25.03 -1.87 12.98
N GLU A 89 -24.68 -1.64 11.72
CA GLU A 89 -23.39 -2.01 11.10
C GLU A 89 -22.49 -0.80 10.81
N VAL A 90 -23.00 0.43 10.98
CA VAL A 90 -22.30 1.69 10.67
C VAL A 90 -20.94 1.81 11.37
N GLU A 91 -20.83 1.39 12.63
CA GLU A 91 -19.56 1.50 13.38
C GLU A 91 -18.43 0.65 12.78
N GLN A 92 -18.75 -0.37 11.99
CA GLN A 92 -17.75 -1.21 11.31
C GLN A 92 -17.14 -0.52 10.08
N VAL A 93 -17.84 0.45 9.48
CA VAL A 93 -17.41 1.11 8.23
C VAL A 93 -16.93 2.55 8.44
N LYS A 94 -17.44 3.21 9.48
CA LYS A 94 -17.19 4.64 9.73
C LYS A 94 -15.71 4.97 9.77
N GLY A 95 -15.30 5.88 8.87
CA GLY A 95 -13.93 6.38 8.75
C GLY A 95 -12.89 5.35 8.27
N ARG A 96 -13.28 4.12 7.91
CA ARG A 96 -12.35 3.06 7.48
C ARG A 96 -12.79 2.33 6.21
N ALA A 97 -13.90 2.74 5.60
CA ALA A 97 -14.40 2.15 4.38
C ALA A 97 -14.54 3.19 3.27
N VAL A 98 -14.63 2.70 2.04
CA VAL A 98 -14.92 3.47 0.84
C VAL A 98 -15.85 2.68 -0.10
N VAL A 99 -16.73 3.39 -0.79
CA VAL A 99 -17.52 2.82 -1.90
C VAL A 99 -16.81 3.13 -3.21
N VAL A 100 -16.46 2.08 -3.94
CA VAL A 100 -15.62 2.17 -5.14
C VAL A 100 -16.29 1.55 -6.36
N LYS A 101 -15.88 2.00 -7.55
CA LYS A 101 -16.22 1.33 -8.81
C LYS A 101 -15.68 -0.10 -8.80
N ARG A 102 -16.45 -1.04 -9.34
CA ARG A 102 -15.96 -2.37 -9.69
C ARG A 102 -15.24 -2.26 -11.04
N LEU A 103 -13.92 -2.38 -11.01
CA LEU A 103 -13.04 -2.31 -12.18
C LEU A 103 -12.50 -3.70 -12.52
N GLU A 104 -12.12 -3.90 -13.78
CA GLU A 104 -11.29 -5.03 -14.19
C GLU A 104 -9.84 -4.77 -13.77
N PRO A 105 -9.28 -5.53 -12.81
CA PRO A 105 -7.95 -5.25 -12.29
C PRO A 105 -6.88 -5.63 -13.31
N ILE A 106 -5.88 -4.76 -13.47
CA ILE A 106 -4.67 -5.08 -14.24
C ILE A 106 -3.72 -5.85 -13.33
N LEU A 107 -3.36 -7.07 -13.71
CA LEU A 107 -2.58 -8.01 -12.88
C LEU A 107 -1.06 -7.69 -12.87
N VAL A 108 -0.73 -6.42 -12.67
CA VAL A 108 0.63 -5.88 -12.56
C VAL A 108 0.67 -4.92 -11.38
N GLU A 109 1.57 -5.18 -10.44
CA GLU A 109 1.89 -4.25 -9.38
C GLU A 109 2.83 -3.17 -9.91
N ALA A 110 2.33 -1.95 -10.00
CA ALA A 110 3.06 -0.79 -10.51
C ALA A 110 3.94 -0.18 -9.40
N VAL A 111 5.09 -0.80 -9.14
CA VAL A 111 6.03 -0.31 -8.12
C VAL A 111 6.95 0.75 -8.72
N VAL A 112 7.10 1.88 -8.01
CA VAL A 112 8.07 2.94 -8.33
C VAL A 112 9.02 3.12 -7.16
N ARG A 113 10.30 3.25 -7.47
CA ARG A 113 11.37 3.43 -6.48
C ARG A 113 12.13 4.71 -6.77
N GLY A 114 12.26 5.60 -5.79
CA GLY A 114 13.23 6.69 -5.85
C GLY A 114 14.44 6.45 -4.96
N TYR A 115 14.41 5.41 -4.13
CA TYR A 115 15.54 5.00 -3.28
C TYR A 115 15.77 3.49 -3.42
N LEU A 116 17.03 3.08 -3.33
CA LEU A 116 17.43 1.69 -3.47
C LEU A 116 17.36 0.98 -2.11
N ALA A 117 16.32 0.17 -1.88
CA ALA A 117 16.13 -0.58 -0.65
C ALA A 117 15.35 -1.90 -0.91
N GLY A 118 15.23 -2.73 0.12
CA GLY A 118 14.41 -3.94 0.08
C GLY A 118 14.83 -4.93 -1.03
N SER A 119 13.86 -5.48 -1.76
CA SER A 119 14.13 -6.39 -2.88
C SER A 119 14.95 -5.73 -4.00
N GLY A 120 14.73 -4.45 -4.28
CA GLY A 120 15.54 -3.72 -5.27
C GLY A 120 17.02 -3.64 -4.88
N TRP A 121 17.34 -3.46 -3.60
CA TRP A 121 18.73 -3.51 -3.13
C TRP A 121 19.34 -4.91 -3.32
N LYS A 122 18.60 -5.97 -3.01
CA LYS A 122 19.07 -7.36 -3.21
C LYS A 122 19.35 -7.66 -4.68
N ASP A 123 18.46 -7.27 -5.58
CA ASP A 123 18.62 -7.48 -7.03
C ASP A 123 19.84 -6.72 -7.57
N TYR A 124 20.02 -5.47 -7.11
CA TYR A 124 21.18 -4.65 -7.47
C TYR A 124 22.50 -5.26 -6.97
N GLN A 125 22.55 -5.76 -5.74
CA GLN A 125 23.75 -6.45 -5.24
C GLN A 125 24.10 -7.69 -6.06
N ALA A 126 23.08 -8.42 -6.55
CA ALA A 126 23.28 -9.63 -7.33
C ALA A 126 23.69 -9.35 -8.79
N THR A 127 23.14 -8.30 -9.41
CA THR A 127 23.20 -8.13 -10.87
C THR A 127 23.58 -6.73 -11.36
N GLY A 128 23.62 -5.72 -10.48
CA GLY A 128 23.72 -4.30 -10.85
C GLY A 128 22.42 -3.72 -11.45
N LYS A 129 21.34 -4.51 -11.47
CA LYS A 129 20.07 -4.15 -12.11
C LYS A 129 18.89 -4.33 -11.14
N VAL A 130 17.79 -3.65 -11.43
CA VAL A 130 16.50 -3.86 -10.75
C VAL A 130 15.42 -3.96 -11.81
N CYS A 131 14.71 -5.10 -11.88
CA CYS A 131 13.68 -5.34 -12.91
C CYS A 131 14.17 -5.08 -14.35
N GLY A 132 15.43 -5.41 -14.65
CA GLY A 132 16.08 -5.16 -15.95
C GLY A 132 16.68 -3.76 -16.12
N VAL A 133 16.34 -2.80 -15.27
CA VAL A 133 16.91 -1.44 -15.30
C VAL A 133 18.33 -1.46 -14.73
N GLU A 134 19.32 -1.11 -15.55
CA GLU A 134 20.71 -0.98 -15.13
C GLU A 134 20.92 0.28 -14.30
N LEU A 135 21.55 0.11 -13.13
CA LEU A 135 21.82 1.20 -12.21
C LEU A 135 23.31 1.54 -12.16
N PRO A 136 23.68 2.79 -11.83
CA PRO A 136 25.07 3.17 -11.65
C PRO A 136 25.83 2.24 -10.69
N ALA A 137 27.11 2.02 -10.93
CA ALA A 137 27.96 1.24 -10.01
C ALA A 137 28.18 1.99 -8.68
N GLY A 138 28.42 1.23 -7.60
CA GLY A 138 28.80 1.78 -6.30
C GLY A 138 27.66 2.38 -5.47
N LEU A 139 26.40 2.08 -5.80
CA LEU A 139 25.27 2.48 -4.95
C LEU A 139 25.28 1.71 -3.63
N SER A 140 24.81 2.36 -2.58
CA SER A 140 24.63 1.79 -1.25
C SER A 140 23.16 1.58 -0.91
N ASN A 141 22.88 0.75 0.10
CA ASN A 141 21.52 0.60 0.62
C ASN A 141 20.94 1.95 1.05
N ALA A 142 19.63 2.13 0.86
CA ALA A 142 18.88 3.35 1.07
C ALA A 142 19.37 4.57 0.27
N GLN A 143 20.21 4.41 -0.75
CA GLN A 143 20.67 5.54 -1.56
C GLN A 143 19.57 6.06 -2.48
N LYS A 144 19.42 7.38 -2.58
CA LYS A 144 18.53 8.02 -3.56
C LYS A 144 19.01 7.71 -4.97
N LEU A 145 18.11 7.27 -5.83
CA LEU A 145 18.38 7.02 -7.24
C LEU A 145 18.47 8.35 -8.01
N PRO A 146 19.25 8.42 -9.11
CA PRO A 146 19.33 9.61 -9.94
C PRO A 146 17.96 10.04 -10.48
N GLU A 147 17.15 9.08 -10.89
CA GLU A 147 15.75 9.26 -11.27
C GLU A 147 14.92 8.10 -10.70
N PRO A 148 13.63 8.31 -10.40
CA PRO A 148 12.74 7.23 -10.02
C PRO A 148 12.59 6.21 -11.15
N ILE A 149 12.59 4.94 -10.80
CA ILE A 149 12.48 3.82 -11.73
C ILE A 149 11.18 3.06 -11.52
N PHE A 150 10.60 2.56 -12.60
CA PHE A 150 9.46 1.65 -12.58
C PHE A 150 9.97 0.21 -12.50
N THR A 151 9.53 -0.54 -11.49
CA THR A 151 10.01 -1.88 -11.18
C THR A 151 8.82 -2.82 -10.98
N PRO A 152 8.12 -3.20 -12.05
CA PRO A 152 6.84 -3.89 -11.94
C PRO A 152 7.00 -5.27 -11.31
N ALA A 153 5.94 -5.74 -10.65
CA ALA A 153 5.83 -7.13 -10.23
C ALA A 153 4.56 -7.78 -10.79
N ALA A 154 4.65 -9.05 -11.17
CA ALA A 154 3.49 -9.84 -11.54
C ALA A 154 2.75 -10.26 -10.27
N LYS A 155 1.44 -10.00 -10.21
CA LYS A 155 0.59 -10.44 -9.10
C LYS A 155 0.43 -11.95 -9.16
N ALA A 156 0.89 -12.65 -8.14
CA ALA A 156 0.80 -14.11 -8.11
C ALA A 156 -0.59 -14.57 -7.63
N GLU A 157 -0.94 -15.83 -7.91
CA GLU A 157 -2.13 -16.44 -7.31
C GLU A 157 -2.01 -16.47 -5.78
N MET A 158 -3.16 -16.46 -5.10
CA MET A 158 -3.24 -16.39 -3.64
C MET A 158 -2.45 -17.53 -2.97
N GLY A 159 -1.33 -17.19 -2.31
CA GLY A 159 -0.42 -18.16 -1.68
C GLY A 159 1.01 -18.13 -2.23
N HIS A 160 1.25 -17.42 -3.33
CA HIS A 160 2.57 -17.20 -3.92
C HIS A 160 3.04 -15.75 -3.72
N HIS A 161 4.36 -15.54 -3.73
CA HIS A 161 4.94 -14.19 -3.66
C HIS A 161 4.90 -13.51 -5.02
N ASP A 162 4.68 -12.19 -5.03
CA ASP A 162 4.78 -11.39 -6.24
C ASP A 162 6.20 -11.45 -6.80
N GLU A 163 6.31 -11.60 -8.11
CA GLU A 163 7.58 -11.76 -8.81
C GLU A 163 7.95 -10.46 -9.52
N ASN A 164 9.13 -9.91 -9.22
CA ASN A 164 9.68 -8.79 -9.98
C ASN A 164 9.83 -9.18 -11.46
N ILE A 165 9.16 -8.46 -12.36
CA ILE A 165 9.22 -8.69 -13.81
C ILE A 165 9.89 -7.51 -14.51
N SER A 166 10.41 -7.74 -15.72
CA SER A 166 10.93 -6.65 -16.53
C SER A 166 9.80 -5.81 -17.14
N PHE A 167 10.14 -4.62 -17.62
CA PHE A 167 9.18 -3.80 -18.34
C PHE A 167 8.72 -4.48 -19.63
N GLU A 168 9.61 -5.16 -20.35
CA GLU A 168 9.27 -5.92 -21.56
C GLU A 168 8.28 -7.05 -21.26
N GLU A 169 8.40 -7.71 -20.11
CA GLU A 169 7.43 -8.72 -19.68
C GLU A 169 6.09 -8.10 -19.32
N THR A 170 6.09 -6.89 -18.75
CA THR A 170 4.84 -6.12 -18.55
C THR A 170 4.17 -5.82 -19.89
N GLU A 171 4.91 -5.35 -20.89
CA GLU A 171 4.38 -5.09 -22.24
C GLU A 171 3.79 -6.35 -22.89
N ARG A 172 4.40 -7.53 -22.71
CA ARG A 172 3.84 -8.80 -23.21
C ARG A 172 2.51 -9.15 -22.58
N ARG A 173 2.31 -8.82 -21.31
CA ARG A 173 1.11 -9.17 -20.55
C ARG A 173 -0.07 -8.27 -20.84
N ILE A 174 0.16 -6.96 -20.94
CA ILE A 174 -0.92 -5.97 -20.97
C ILE A 174 -0.91 -5.08 -22.22
N GLY A 175 0.05 -5.29 -23.13
CA GLY A 175 0.25 -4.46 -24.31
C GLY A 175 1.19 -3.27 -24.05
N THR A 176 1.90 -2.85 -25.08
CA THR A 176 2.94 -1.81 -25.02
C THR A 176 2.38 -0.44 -24.63
N GLU A 177 1.25 -0.04 -25.22
CA GLU A 177 0.63 1.27 -24.98
C GLU A 177 0.14 1.42 -23.53
N LEU A 178 -0.56 0.40 -23.02
CA LEU A 178 -1.06 0.40 -21.64
C LEU A 178 0.09 0.32 -20.63
N ALA A 179 1.11 -0.51 -20.89
CA ALA A 179 2.30 -0.59 -20.05
C ALA A 179 3.06 0.74 -19.97
N ALA A 180 3.25 1.42 -21.10
CA ALA A 180 3.88 2.74 -21.13
C ALA A 180 3.05 3.78 -20.35
N THR A 181 1.72 3.78 -20.53
CA THR A 181 0.81 4.68 -19.83
C THR A 181 0.88 4.46 -18.31
N ILE A 182 0.81 3.22 -17.84
CA ILE A 182 0.90 2.88 -16.41
C ILE A 182 2.25 3.29 -15.84
N ARG A 183 3.36 3.02 -16.54
CA ARG A 183 4.71 3.42 -16.11
C ARG A 183 4.78 4.93 -15.92
N ASP A 184 4.37 5.69 -16.92
CA ASP A 184 4.52 7.14 -16.94
C ASP A 184 3.62 7.80 -15.88
N ILE A 185 2.37 7.34 -15.74
CA ILE A 185 1.46 7.77 -14.66
C ILE A 185 2.03 7.42 -13.29
N SER A 186 2.53 6.20 -13.09
CA SER A 186 3.06 5.76 -11.80
C SER A 186 4.27 6.58 -11.37
N ILE A 187 5.21 6.85 -12.30
CA ILE A 187 6.38 7.70 -12.03
C ILE A 187 5.93 9.12 -11.69
N ARG A 188 4.93 9.67 -12.39
CA ARG A 188 4.39 11.00 -12.11
C ARG A 188 3.72 11.07 -10.74
N LEU A 189 2.84 10.12 -10.42
CA LEU A 189 2.20 9.99 -9.11
C LEU A 189 3.25 9.93 -7.99
N TYR A 190 4.27 9.09 -8.16
CA TYR A 190 5.36 8.96 -7.21
C TYR A 190 6.13 10.26 -7.02
N LYS A 191 6.52 10.93 -8.12
CA LYS A 191 7.29 12.19 -8.06
C LYS A 191 6.53 13.26 -7.29
N GLU A 192 5.27 13.53 -7.66
CA GLU A 192 4.46 14.55 -7.00
C GLU A 192 4.18 14.22 -5.53
N ALA A 193 3.97 12.94 -5.20
CA ALA A 193 3.79 12.50 -3.83
C ALA A 193 5.07 12.60 -2.99
N ALA A 194 6.21 12.19 -3.55
CA ALA A 194 7.51 12.25 -2.89
C ALA A 194 7.93 13.70 -2.63
N ASP A 195 7.73 14.59 -3.60
CA ASP A 195 8.03 16.03 -3.45
C ASP A 195 7.16 16.65 -2.35
N TYR A 196 5.86 16.34 -2.32
CA TYR A 196 4.99 16.80 -1.25
C TYR A 196 5.38 16.23 0.11
N ALA A 197 5.61 14.92 0.22
CA ALA A 197 5.97 14.26 1.47
C ALA A 197 7.30 14.80 2.03
N ALA A 198 8.25 15.16 1.17
CA ALA A 198 9.50 15.79 1.59
C ALA A 198 9.27 17.11 2.35
N THR A 199 8.27 17.91 1.94
CA THR A 199 7.88 19.14 2.68
C THR A 199 7.27 18.84 4.05
N ARG A 200 6.88 17.59 4.29
CA ARG A 200 6.34 17.07 5.56
C ARG A 200 7.35 16.28 6.37
N GLY A 201 8.63 16.30 5.98
CA GLY A 201 9.70 15.57 6.67
C GLY A 201 9.63 14.05 6.47
N ILE A 202 8.97 13.58 5.41
CA ILE A 202 8.85 12.16 5.07
C ILE A 202 9.49 11.91 3.71
N ILE A 203 10.33 10.89 3.64
CA ILE A 203 10.85 10.33 2.40
C ILE A 203 9.98 9.14 2.00
N ILE A 204 9.44 9.16 0.79
CA ILE A 204 8.81 7.99 0.18
C ILE A 204 9.89 7.25 -0.61
N ALA A 205 10.43 6.17 -0.04
CA ALA A 205 11.51 5.41 -0.66
C ALA A 205 11.05 4.69 -1.94
N ASP A 206 9.91 4.02 -1.81
CA ASP A 206 9.19 3.36 -2.88
C ASP A 206 7.70 3.25 -2.54
N THR A 207 6.89 3.01 -3.56
CA THR A 207 5.44 2.80 -3.44
C THR A 207 4.96 1.84 -4.50
N LYS A 208 3.85 1.17 -4.20
CA LYS A 208 3.10 0.35 -5.15
C LYS A 208 1.76 1.00 -5.49
N PHE A 209 1.42 1.00 -6.77
CA PHE A 209 0.09 1.34 -7.26
C PHE A 209 -0.58 0.11 -7.90
N GLU A 210 -1.91 0.08 -7.91
CA GLU A 210 -2.69 -0.85 -8.72
C GLU A 210 -3.66 -0.05 -9.59
N PHE A 211 -3.89 -0.56 -10.79
CA PHE A 211 -4.76 0.06 -11.77
C PHE A 211 -5.84 -0.92 -12.23
N GLY A 212 -6.96 -0.38 -12.66
CA GLY A 212 -8.04 -1.15 -13.26
C GLY A 212 -8.66 -0.40 -14.43
N LEU A 213 -9.32 -1.15 -15.30
CA LEU A 213 -10.10 -0.62 -16.41
C LEU A 213 -11.58 -0.65 -16.06
N ASP A 214 -12.33 0.35 -16.50
CA ASP A 214 -13.78 0.29 -16.49
C ASP A 214 -14.34 -0.39 -17.75
N GLU A 215 -15.67 -0.44 -17.88
CA GLU A 215 -16.36 -1.06 -19.02
C GLU A 215 -16.09 -0.37 -20.37
N HIS A 216 -15.54 0.86 -20.35
CA HIS A 216 -15.16 1.62 -21.55
C HIS A 216 -13.65 1.53 -21.83
N GLY A 217 -12.88 0.81 -21.01
CA GLY A 217 -11.44 0.73 -21.12
C GLY A 217 -10.70 1.96 -20.59
N GLU A 218 -11.38 2.82 -19.81
CA GLU A 218 -10.73 3.95 -19.16
C GLU A 218 -9.92 3.47 -17.95
N LEU A 219 -8.69 3.98 -17.81
CA LEU A 219 -7.75 3.61 -16.76
C LEU A 219 -8.01 4.38 -15.46
N PHE A 220 -8.18 3.67 -14.36
CA PHE A 220 -8.34 4.24 -13.02
C PHE A 220 -7.25 3.74 -12.08
N LEU A 221 -6.78 4.63 -11.20
CA LEU A 221 -6.06 4.24 -10.00
C LEU A 221 -7.04 3.58 -9.02
N MET A 222 -6.68 2.40 -8.52
CA MET A 222 -7.51 1.63 -7.59
C MET A 222 -6.70 1.15 -6.38
N ASP A 223 -7.28 0.24 -5.59
CA ASP A 223 -6.68 -0.29 -4.36
C ASP A 223 -6.46 0.81 -3.30
N GLU A 224 -5.42 0.70 -2.47
CA GLU A 224 -4.93 1.81 -1.66
C GLU A 224 -3.68 2.43 -2.32
N ALA A 225 -3.47 3.73 -2.14
CA ALA A 225 -2.34 4.43 -2.74
C ALA A 225 -1.60 5.27 -1.69
N LEU A 226 -0.27 5.14 -1.68
CA LEU A 226 0.64 5.96 -0.87
C LEU A 226 0.31 5.91 0.64
N THR A 227 0.00 4.70 1.13
CA THR A 227 -0.16 4.41 2.55
C THR A 227 1.12 3.79 3.12
N ALA A 228 1.24 3.75 4.45
CA ALA A 228 2.34 3.02 5.11
C ALA A 228 2.27 1.49 4.92
N ASP A 229 1.20 0.94 4.32
CA ASP A 229 1.14 -0.47 3.92
C ASP A 229 1.58 -0.68 2.45
N SER A 230 1.33 0.30 1.57
CA SER A 230 1.73 0.25 0.15
C SER A 230 3.09 0.87 -0.15
N SER A 231 3.70 1.56 0.82
CA SER A 231 4.85 2.44 0.61
C SER A 231 5.82 2.38 1.79
N ARG A 232 7.11 2.56 1.51
CA ARG A 232 8.14 2.72 2.55
C ARG A 232 8.33 4.19 2.87
N PHE A 233 7.93 4.59 4.07
CA PHE A 233 8.03 5.96 4.55
C PHE A 233 9.14 6.08 5.58
N TRP A 234 10.16 6.89 5.29
CA TRP A 234 11.26 7.15 6.21
C TRP A 234 11.17 8.58 6.78
N PRO A 235 11.41 8.78 8.09
CA PRO A 235 11.60 10.11 8.65
C PRO A 235 12.90 10.72 8.08
N ALA A 236 12.78 11.90 7.47
CA ALA A 236 13.89 12.54 6.78
C ALA A 236 15.05 12.92 7.73
N ASP A 237 14.74 13.18 9.00
CA ASP A 237 15.67 13.53 10.07
C ASP A 237 16.48 12.34 10.61
N GLU A 238 16.02 11.10 10.37
CA GLU A 238 16.73 9.88 10.79
C GLU A 238 17.32 9.09 9.60
N TYR A 239 17.07 9.55 8.38
CA TYR A 239 17.55 8.90 7.15
C TYR A 239 19.08 8.93 7.02
N ARG A 240 19.68 7.74 6.79
CA ARG A 240 21.11 7.58 6.54
C ARG A 240 21.38 6.55 5.44
N VAL A 241 22.14 6.95 4.43
CA VAL A 241 22.64 6.04 3.38
C VAL A 241 23.53 4.96 4.01
N GLY A 242 23.43 3.73 3.49
CA GLY A 242 24.18 2.56 3.94
C GLY A 242 23.56 1.85 5.15
N THR A 243 22.43 2.34 5.67
CA THR A 243 21.69 1.71 6.77
C THR A 243 20.34 1.17 6.29
N ASN A 244 19.62 0.43 7.14
CA ASN A 244 18.19 0.18 6.95
C ASN A 244 17.44 1.28 7.71
N PRO A 245 16.87 2.30 7.05
CA PRO A 245 16.29 3.44 7.75
C PRO A 245 15.09 3.00 8.61
N PRO A 246 14.82 3.71 9.72
CA PRO A 246 13.57 3.52 10.44
C PRO A 246 12.39 3.80 9.49
N SER A 247 11.28 3.09 9.68
CA SER A 247 10.09 3.24 8.84
C SER A 247 8.85 3.57 9.68
N PHE A 248 7.95 4.37 9.13
CA PHE A 248 6.63 4.65 9.71
C PHE A 248 5.64 3.48 9.56
N ASP A 249 6.08 2.37 8.97
CA ASP A 249 5.27 1.19 8.71
C ASP A 249 5.36 0.14 9.85
N LYS A 250 5.34 -1.13 9.47
CA LYS A 250 5.35 -2.33 10.30
C LYS A 250 6.74 -2.67 10.86
N GLN A 251 7.71 -1.76 10.81
CA GLN A 251 9.10 -2.05 11.18
C GLN A 251 9.24 -2.56 12.62
N PHE A 252 8.53 -1.99 13.60
CA PHE A 252 8.55 -2.49 15.00
C PHE A 252 8.09 -3.94 15.11
N VAL A 253 7.07 -4.31 14.34
CA VAL A 253 6.57 -5.69 14.29
C VAL A 253 7.58 -6.61 13.60
N ARG A 254 8.18 -6.16 12.49
CA ARG A 254 9.21 -6.94 11.79
C ARG A 254 10.44 -7.19 12.67
N ASP A 255 10.99 -6.15 13.29
CA ASP A 255 12.16 -6.25 14.16
C ASP A 255 11.89 -7.18 15.35
N TRP A 256 10.70 -7.06 15.96
CA TRP A 256 10.31 -7.94 17.04
C TRP A 256 10.18 -9.40 16.58
N LEU A 257 9.55 -9.64 15.43
CA LEU A 257 9.38 -10.99 14.85
C LEU A 257 10.72 -11.62 14.45
N GLU A 258 11.66 -10.84 13.91
CA GLU A 258 13.01 -11.33 13.55
C GLU A 258 13.82 -11.77 14.77
N ALA A 259 13.54 -11.22 15.95
CA ALA A 259 14.15 -11.66 17.21
C ALA A 259 13.53 -12.97 17.77
N GLN A 260 12.43 -13.46 17.18
CA GLN A 260 11.78 -14.70 17.61
C GLN A 260 12.33 -15.92 16.86
N ASN A 261 12.32 -17.08 17.51
CA ASN A 261 12.57 -18.36 16.85
C ASN A 261 11.32 -18.82 16.08
N TRP A 262 10.98 -18.09 15.02
CA TRP A 262 9.80 -18.32 14.20
C TRP A 262 10.19 -18.51 12.73
N ASN A 263 9.63 -19.53 12.08
CA ASN A 263 9.95 -19.90 10.70
C ASN A 263 9.22 -19.05 9.65
N LYS A 264 8.49 -18.01 10.06
CA LYS A 264 7.67 -17.14 9.20
C LYS A 264 6.46 -17.85 8.57
N GLU A 265 6.00 -18.95 9.17
CA GLU A 265 4.76 -19.64 8.79
C GLU A 265 3.66 -19.48 9.86
N PRO A 266 2.37 -19.53 9.49
CA PRO A 266 1.29 -19.45 10.47
C PRO A 266 1.33 -20.59 11.51
N PRO A 267 0.92 -20.34 12.77
CA PRO A 267 0.50 -19.06 13.32
C PRO A 267 1.69 -18.13 13.64
N ALA A 268 1.49 -16.82 13.48
CA ALA A 268 2.47 -15.84 13.93
C ALA A 268 2.56 -15.81 15.47
N PRO A 269 3.75 -15.52 16.04
CA PRO A 269 3.90 -15.27 17.47
C PRO A 269 3.02 -14.10 17.93
N LYS A 270 2.44 -14.23 19.13
CA LYS A 270 1.63 -13.18 19.75
C LYS A 270 2.44 -11.90 19.95
N LEU A 271 1.95 -10.79 19.40
CA LEU A 271 2.59 -9.49 19.55
C LEU A 271 2.43 -8.96 20.99
N PRO A 272 3.50 -8.42 21.61
CA PRO A 272 3.41 -7.69 22.85
C PRO A 272 2.59 -6.41 22.71
N ASP A 273 1.86 -6.03 23.77
CA ASP A 273 1.02 -4.83 23.77
C ASP A 273 1.81 -3.54 23.47
N ASP A 274 3.08 -3.47 23.89
CA ASP A 274 3.94 -2.31 23.63
C ASP A 274 4.33 -2.20 22.14
N VAL A 275 4.55 -3.34 21.46
CA VAL A 275 4.82 -3.39 20.02
C VAL A 275 3.56 -2.95 19.25
N VAL A 276 2.38 -3.43 19.66
CA VAL A 276 1.09 -3.02 19.08
C VAL A 276 0.86 -1.51 19.26
N ALA A 277 1.08 -0.98 20.46
CA ALA A 277 0.89 0.43 20.77
C ALA A 277 1.86 1.34 19.99
N LYS A 278 3.16 0.99 19.95
CA LYS A 278 4.17 1.73 19.17
C LYS A 278 3.85 1.73 17.68
N THR A 279 3.41 0.59 17.16
CA THR A 279 3.00 0.46 15.75
C THR A 279 1.80 1.35 15.44
N SER A 280 0.75 1.33 16.29
CA SER A 280 -0.42 2.20 16.14
C SER A 280 -0.04 3.69 16.18
N ALA A 281 0.84 4.09 17.11
CA ALA A 281 1.30 5.46 17.22
C ALA A 281 2.04 5.92 15.96
N LYS A 282 2.85 5.05 15.35
CA LYS A 282 3.61 5.37 14.14
C LYS A 282 2.74 5.53 12.89
N TYR A 283 1.71 4.71 12.75
CA TYR A 283 0.69 4.90 11.72
C TYR A 283 -0.01 6.26 11.87
N GLN A 284 -0.41 6.63 13.09
CA GLN A 284 -1.07 7.90 13.36
C GLN A 284 -0.13 9.09 13.10
N GLU A 285 1.14 8.99 13.52
CA GLU A 285 2.16 10.00 13.24
C GLU A 285 2.37 10.21 11.73
N ALA A 286 2.37 9.14 10.94
CA ALA A 286 2.49 9.22 9.49
C ALA A 286 1.32 9.96 8.86
N LEU A 287 0.08 9.67 9.30
CA LEU A 287 -1.11 10.39 8.85
C LEU A 287 -1.03 11.87 9.20
N GLU A 288 -0.67 12.19 10.44
CA GLU A 288 -0.58 13.57 10.91
C GLU A 288 0.46 14.36 10.11
N ARG A 289 1.67 13.81 9.93
CA ARG A 289 2.72 14.48 9.15
C ARG A 289 2.30 14.71 7.69
N ILE A 290 1.79 13.67 7.01
CA ILE A 290 1.40 13.76 5.59
C ILE A 290 0.22 14.72 5.39
N THR A 291 -0.82 14.58 6.19
CA THR A 291 -2.11 15.26 5.94
C THR A 291 -2.29 16.55 6.72
N GLY A 292 -1.50 16.76 7.79
CA GLY A 292 -1.71 17.82 8.77
C GLY A 292 -2.95 17.64 9.65
N LYS A 293 -3.55 16.45 9.66
CA LYS A 293 -4.77 16.13 10.42
C LYS A 293 -4.51 14.95 11.36
N THR A 294 -5.06 15.04 12.56
CA THR A 294 -5.13 13.92 13.51
C THR A 294 -6.34 13.03 13.19
N LEU A 295 -6.32 11.82 13.75
CA LEU A 295 -7.48 10.93 13.69
C LEU A 295 -8.53 11.40 14.70
N ASP A 296 -9.75 11.72 14.23
CA ASP A 296 -10.87 12.11 15.09
C ASP A 296 -11.44 10.97 15.95
#